data_AF-A0A1W6DQC2-F1
#
_entry.id   AF-A0A1W6DQC2-F1
#
_cell.length_a   1.000
_cell.length_b   1.000
_cell.length_c   1.000
_cell.angle_alpha   90.00
_cell.angle_beta   90.00
_cell.angle_gamma   90.00
#
_symmetry.space_group_name_H-M   'P 1'
#
loop_
_entity.id
_entity.type
_entity.pdbx_description
1 polymer ?
#
loop_
_entity_poly.entity_id
_entity_poly.type
_entity_poly.pdbx_seq_one_letter_code
_entity_poly.pdbx_strand_id
1 'polypeptide(L)'
;MSEQQGRRPTHEDRAGEEAQVGLNAILDDLTHLVESARTMPMSASVLVHKGDALALLDELRGALPEQLAHADEVLAQADAVLEDAHRQAEEILTTARARAIELVQTEQVVVQAEARARDIVDEAQEAAAVLQRDADDYCDRRLADFEVDLGKLLAQVQAGRAKLADRLGDRFGDADESPFPATMRERGGERAAR
;
A
#
# COMPACT_ATOMS: atom_id res chain seq x y z
N MET A 1 -33.01 5.38 -5.48
CA MET A 1 -34.33 5.07 -4.89
C MET A 1 -34.25 5.41 -3.42
N SER A 2 -34.38 6.70 -3.10
CA SER A 2 -34.33 7.19 -1.72
C SER A 2 -35.69 6.97 -1.12
N GLU A 3 -35.83 5.91 -0.32
CA GLU A 3 -36.97 5.72 0.56
C GLU A 3 -37.00 6.85 1.57
N GLN A 4 -37.81 7.85 1.27
CA GLN A 4 -38.34 8.79 2.24
C GLN A 4 -39.26 7.99 3.17
N GLN A 5 -38.66 7.29 4.14
CA GLN A 5 -39.38 6.74 5.27
C GLN A 5 -39.91 7.92 6.09
N GLY A 6 -41.12 8.36 5.76
CA GLY A 6 -41.89 9.25 6.58
C GLY A 6 -42.01 8.63 7.96
N ARG A 7 -41.36 9.26 8.95
CA ARG A 7 -41.49 8.95 10.37
C ARG A 7 -42.99 8.85 10.67
N ARG A 8 -43.50 7.64 10.91
CA ARG A 8 -44.88 7.47 11.36
C ARG A 8 -44.98 8.24 12.69
N PRO A 9 -45.88 9.23 12.83
CA PRO A 9 -46.09 9.87 14.11
C PRO A 9 -46.47 8.78 15.11
N THR A 10 -45.77 8.78 16.24
CA THR A 10 -46.01 7.81 17.32
C THR A 10 -47.40 8.05 17.90
N HIS A 11 -47.98 7.05 18.58
CA HIS A 11 -49.29 7.26 19.22
C HIS A 11 -49.26 8.37 20.28
N GLU A 12 -48.08 8.65 20.85
CA GLU A 12 -47.83 9.73 21.80
C GLU A 12 -47.84 11.11 21.14
N ASP A 13 -47.27 11.27 19.93
CA ASP A 13 -47.32 12.53 19.17
C ASP A 13 -48.76 13.01 18.93
N ARG A 14 -49.69 12.06 18.62
CA ARG A 14 -51.10 12.40 18.37
C ARG A 14 -51.85 12.82 19.63
N ALA A 15 -51.55 12.20 20.77
CA ALA A 15 -52.17 12.55 22.03
C ALA A 15 -51.74 13.96 22.50
N GLY A 16 -50.46 14.30 22.29
CA GLY A 16 -49.94 15.66 22.51
C GLY A 16 -50.62 16.70 21.62
N GLU A 17 -50.79 16.40 20.33
CA GLU A 17 -51.51 17.27 19.38
C GLU A 17 -52.98 17.47 19.77
N GLU A 18 -53.71 16.41 20.13
CA GLU A 18 -55.12 16.50 20.52
C GLU A 18 -55.32 17.32 21.80
N ALA A 19 -54.43 17.15 22.78
CA ALA A 19 -54.50 17.89 24.04
C ALA A 19 -54.02 19.36 23.89
N GLN A 20 -53.07 19.63 23.00
CA GLN A 20 -52.65 20.99 22.63
C GLN A 20 -53.75 21.73 21.86
N VAL A 21 -54.48 21.04 20.97
CA VAL A 21 -55.66 21.56 20.29
C VAL A 21 -56.79 21.85 21.30
N GLY A 22 -56.96 21.00 22.31
CA GLY A 22 -57.91 21.23 23.41
C GLY A 22 -57.58 22.46 24.27
N LEU A 23 -56.32 22.65 24.66
CA LEU A 23 -55.88 23.82 25.43
C LEU A 23 -56.12 25.13 24.67
N ASN A 24 -55.78 25.15 23.39
CA ASN A 24 -56.01 26.32 22.54
C ASN A 24 -57.51 26.61 22.38
N ALA A 25 -58.35 25.58 22.24
CA ALA A 25 -59.80 25.76 22.17
C ALA A 25 -60.38 26.43 23.44
N ILE A 26 -59.90 26.04 24.64
CA ILE A 26 -60.34 26.67 25.90
C ILE A 26 -59.93 28.16 25.95
N LEU A 27 -58.73 28.49 25.47
CA LEU A 27 -58.25 29.88 25.39
C LEU A 27 -59.05 30.68 24.35
N ASP A 28 -59.38 30.08 23.22
CA ASP A 28 -60.21 30.70 22.18
C ASP A 28 -61.64 30.95 22.69
N ASP A 29 -62.23 29.99 23.41
CA ASP A 29 -63.55 30.13 24.03
C ASP A 29 -63.57 31.22 25.11
N LEU A 30 -62.51 31.31 25.94
CA LEU A 30 -62.34 32.37 26.93
C LEU A 30 -62.20 33.74 26.26
N THR A 31 -61.45 33.81 25.16
CA THR A 31 -61.29 35.04 24.37
C THR A 31 -62.63 35.46 23.77
N HIS A 32 -63.35 34.53 23.16
CA HIS A 32 -64.66 34.77 22.56
C HIS A 32 -65.71 35.19 23.61
N LEU A 33 -65.67 34.63 24.81
CA LEU A 33 -66.53 35.01 25.93
C LEU A 33 -66.31 36.49 26.33
N VAL A 34 -65.07 36.98 26.28
CA VAL A 34 -64.73 38.37 26.60
C VAL A 34 -65.09 39.31 25.44
N GLU A 35 -64.85 38.90 24.19
CA GLU A 35 -65.13 39.72 22.99
C GLU A 35 -66.64 39.90 22.72
N SER A 36 -67.44 38.87 22.99
CA SER A 36 -68.89 38.90 22.79
C SER A 36 -69.67 39.50 23.98
N ALA A 37 -68.99 39.82 25.08
CA ALA A 37 -69.59 40.34 26.29
C ALA A 37 -70.19 41.74 26.10
N ARG A 38 -71.25 42.04 26.85
CA ARG A 38 -71.97 43.31 26.72
C ARG A 38 -71.13 44.45 27.29
N THR A 39 -70.76 45.41 26.44
CA THR A 39 -70.05 46.64 26.83
C THR A 39 -70.99 47.64 27.49
N MET A 40 -70.48 48.36 28.50
CA MET A 40 -71.20 49.42 29.19
C MET A 40 -70.91 50.80 28.55
N PRO A 41 -71.93 51.64 28.28
CA PRO A 41 -71.71 52.96 27.71
C PRO A 41 -70.89 53.84 28.67
N MET A 42 -69.94 54.61 28.12
CA MET A 42 -69.01 55.49 28.84
C MET A 42 -67.98 54.77 29.75
N SER A 43 -67.74 53.46 29.57
CA SER A 43 -66.70 52.70 30.30
C SER A 43 -65.98 51.69 29.39
N ALA A 44 -64.78 51.26 29.79
CA ALA A 44 -64.02 50.16 29.18
C ALA A 44 -64.42 48.77 29.72
N SER A 45 -65.45 48.68 30.58
CA SER A 45 -65.85 47.44 31.23
C SER A 45 -66.86 46.63 30.40
N VAL A 46 -66.72 45.30 30.45
CA VAL A 46 -67.62 44.31 29.85
C VAL A 46 -68.32 43.50 30.93
N LEU A 47 -69.59 43.16 30.71
CA LEU A 47 -70.38 42.31 31.59
C LEU A 47 -70.32 40.86 31.11
N VAL A 48 -69.68 40.02 31.91
CA VAL A 48 -69.45 38.59 31.61
C VAL A 48 -70.17 37.73 32.64
N HIS A 49 -70.71 36.58 32.23
CA HIS A 49 -71.29 35.64 33.17
C HIS A 49 -70.21 34.97 34.01
N LYS A 50 -70.24 35.20 35.33
CA LYS A 50 -69.22 34.72 36.27
C LYS A 50 -69.07 33.19 36.25
N GLY A 51 -70.17 32.46 36.09
CA GLY A 51 -70.16 30.99 36.09
C GLY A 51 -69.36 30.43 34.91
N ASP A 52 -69.58 31.00 33.73
CA ASP A 52 -69.00 30.51 32.46
C ASP A 52 -67.50 30.84 32.42
N ALA A 53 -67.12 32.04 32.86
CA ALA A 53 -65.72 32.44 32.96
C ALA A 53 -64.93 31.59 33.98
N LEU A 54 -65.54 31.26 35.12
CA LEU A 54 -64.88 30.40 36.12
C LEU A 54 -64.76 28.95 35.62
N ALA A 55 -65.76 28.43 34.90
CA ALA A 55 -65.72 27.10 34.33
C ALA A 55 -64.55 26.94 33.34
N LEU A 56 -64.41 27.88 32.39
CA LEU A 56 -63.30 27.87 31.42
C LEU A 56 -61.93 28.03 32.12
N LEU A 57 -61.84 28.84 33.17
CA LEU A 57 -60.60 28.99 33.95
C LEU A 57 -60.23 27.74 34.75
N ASP A 58 -61.20 27.01 35.29
CA ASP A 58 -60.97 25.75 35.99
C ASP A 58 -60.59 24.63 35.02
N GLU A 59 -61.20 24.60 33.84
CA GLU A 59 -60.82 23.68 32.75
C GLU A 59 -59.38 23.95 32.26
N LEU A 60 -59.04 25.23 32.04
CA LEU A 60 -57.68 25.68 31.71
C LEU A 60 -56.67 25.28 32.79
N ARG A 61 -57.02 25.46 34.08
CA ARG A 61 -56.17 25.03 35.20
C ARG A 61 -55.98 23.52 35.28
N GLY A 62 -56.96 22.74 34.84
CA GLY A 62 -56.86 21.28 34.77
C GLY A 62 -55.95 20.82 33.63
N ALA A 63 -56.06 21.44 32.46
CA ALA A 63 -55.34 21.03 31.25
C ALA A 63 -53.88 21.53 31.16
N LEU A 64 -53.58 22.72 31.70
CA LEU A 64 -52.25 23.35 31.60
C LEU A 64 -51.09 22.50 32.17
N PRO A 65 -51.19 21.91 33.38
CA PRO A 65 -50.09 21.14 33.96
C PRO A 65 -49.68 19.94 33.11
N GLU A 66 -50.65 19.24 32.52
CA GLU A 66 -50.40 18.09 31.64
C GLU A 66 -49.67 18.51 30.36
N GLN A 67 -50.10 19.62 29.75
CA GLN A 67 -49.46 20.18 28.56
C GLN A 67 -48.01 20.63 28.81
N LEU A 68 -47.75 21.28 29.96
CA LEU A 68 -46.40 21.67 30.35
C LEU A 68 -45.51 20.44 30.62
N ALA A 69 -46.04 19.43 31.31
CA ALA A 69 -45.32 18.18 31.56
C ALA A 69 -44.94 17.47 30.25
N HIS A 70 -45.85 17.45 29.27
CA HIS A 70 -45.56 16.89 27.96
C HIS A 70 -44.47 17.69 27.22
N ALA A 71 -44.51 19.03 27.26
CA ALA A 71 -43.47 19.86 26.67
C ALA A 71 -42.09 19.62 27.31
N ASP A 72 -42.04 19.50 28.64
CA ASP A 72 -40.81 19.18 29.37
C ASP A 72 -40.27 17.80 28.99
N GLU A 73 -41.15 16.81 28.80
CA GLU A 73 -40.76 15.46 28.36
C GLU A 73 -40.17 15.47 26.94
N VAL A 74 -40.81 16.18 26.01
CA VAL A 74 -40.29 16.31 24.63
C VAL A 74 -38.93 17.00 24.62
N LEU A 75 -38.74 18.03 25.45
CA LEU A 75 -37.44 18.70 25.59
C LEU A 75 -36.38 17.74 26.16
N ALA A 76 -36.71 16.99 27.20
CA ALA A 76 -35.80 16.00 27.79
C ALA A 76 -35.43 14.89 26.78
N GLN A 77 -36.38 14.43 25.98
CA GLN A 77 -36.12 13.47 24.90
C GLN A 77 -35.22 14.07 23.82
N ALA A 78 -35.44 15.33 23.43
CA ALA A 78 -34.60 16.01 22.46
C ALA A 78 -33.15 16.16 22.95
N ASP A 79 -32.96 16.55 24.22
CA ASP A 79 -31.65 16.65 24.85
C ASP A 79 -30.95 15.29 24.90
N ALA A 80 -31.66 14.23 25.27
CA ALA A 80 -31.11 12.87 25.28
C ALA A 80 -30.66 12.40 23.89
N VAL A 81 -31.43 12.71 22.84
CA VAL A 81 -31.07 12.40 21.45
C VAL A 81 -29.85 13.20 21.01
N LEU A 82 -29.75 14.47 21.38
CA LEU A 82 -28.58 15.30 21.06
C LEU A 82 -27.32 14.80 21.75
N GLU A 83 -27.41 14.39 23.02
CA GLU A 83 -26.28 13.83 23.76
C GLU A 83 -25.81 12.51 23.14
N ASP A 84 -26.75 11.62 22.77
CA ASP A 84 -26.43 10.37 22.08
C ASP A 84 -25.78 10.64 20.71
N ALA A 85 -26.32 11.57 19.92
CA ALA A 85 -25.75 11.95 18.63
C ALA A 85 -24.32 12.52 18.78
N HIS A 86 -24.07 13.37 19.78
CA HIS A 86 -22.73 13.87 20.06
C HIS A 86 -21.76 12.75 20.46
N ARG A 87 -22.19 11.83 21.32
CA ARG A 87 -21.38 10.66 21.71
C ARG A 87 -21.02 9.80 20.50
N GLN A 88 -21.99 9.48 19.64
CA GLN A 88 -21.75 8.71 18.42
C GLN A 88 -20.81 9.44 17.46
N ALA A 89 -20.96 10.76 17.31
CA ALA A 89 -20.08 11.56 16.48
C ALA A 89 -18.62 11.53 16.98
N GLU A 90 -18.40 11.64 18.29
CA GLU A 90 -17.07 11.54 18.90
C GLU A 90 -16.45 10.14 18.72
N GLU A 91 -17.25 9.08 18.85
CA GLU A 91 -16.81 7.70 18.60
C GLU A 91 -16.39 7.49 17.14
N ILE A 92 -17.20 7.98 16.20
CA ILE A 92 -16.90 7.94 14.76
C ILE A 92 -15.60 8.72 14.47
N LEU A 93 -15.46 9.93 15.00
CA LEU A 93 -14.26 10.76 14.83
C LEU A 93 -13.02 10.08 15.39
N THR A 94 -13.12 9.50 16.57
CA THR A 94 -12.01 8.79 17.22
C THR A 94 -11.59 7.57 16.40
N THR A 95 -12.55 6.77 15.96
CA THR A 95 -12.30 5.58 15.13
C THR A 95 -11.69 5.96 13.78
N ALA A 96 -12.24 6.99 13.12
CA ALA A 96 -11.72 7.48 11.85
C ALA A 96 -10.28 8.00 11.96
N ARG A 97 -9.97 8.75 13.03
CA ARG A 97 -8.61 9.22 13.31
C ARG A 97 -7.64 8.07 13.54
N ALA A 98 -8.02 7.07 14.34
CA ALA A 98 -7.20 5.89 14.58
C ALA A 98 -6.90 5.13 13.27
N ARG A 99 -7.93 4.92 12.44
CA ARG A 99 -7.80 4.27 11.13
C ARG A 99 -6.89 5.05 10.18
N ALA A 100 -7.00 6.38 10.16
CA ALA A 100 -6.16 7.24 9.33
C ALA A 100 -4.67 7.13 9.74
N ILE A 101 -4.38 7.10 11.05
CA ILE A 101 -3.02 6.93 11.56
C ILE A 101 -2.46 5.55 11.13
N GLU A 102 -3.24 4.48 11.29
CA GLU A 102 -2.85 3.12 10.89
C GLU A 102 -2.51 3.03 9.40
N LEU A 103 -3.34 3.63 8.53
CA LEU A 103 -3.13 3.64 7.08
C LEU A 103 -1.84 4.38 6.71
N VAL A 104 -1.61 5.56 7.28
CA VAL A 104 -0.38 6.34 7.03
C VAL A 104 0.86 5.57 7.49
N GLN A 105 0.80 4.94 8.66
CA GLN A 105 1.90 4.11 9.16
C GLN A 105 2.17 2.92 8.23
N THR A 106 1.11 2.23 7.77
CA THR A 106 1.25 1.10 6.85
C THR A 106 1.88 1.54 5.53
N GLU A 107 1.42 2.66 4.95
CA GLU A 107 1.98 3.21 3.72
C GLU A 107 3.46 3.59 3.89
N GLN A 108 3.83 4.23 5.01
CA GLN A 108 5.22 4.55 5.31
C GLN A 108 6.10 3.29 5.40
N VAL A 109 5.60 2.22 6.03
CA VAL A 109 6.32 0.94 6.10
C VAL A 109 6.52 0.35 4.70
N VAL A 110 5.50 0.40 3.83
CA VAL A 110 5.61 -0.09 2.45
C VAL A 110 6.65 0.71 1.67
N VAL A 111 6.60 2.05 1.71
CA VAL A 111 7.56 2.91 1.02
C VAL A 111 9.00 2.64 1.52
N GLN A 112 9.20 2.49 2.82
CA GLN A 112 10.51 2.16 3.38
C GLN A 112 10.98 0.76 2.96
N ALA A 113 10.09 -0.23 2.94
CA ALA A 113 10.40 -1.58 2.50
C ALA A 113 10.79 -1.61 1.02
N GLU A 114 10.07 -0.88 0.16
CA GLU A 114 10.42 -0.76 -1.26
C GLU A 114 11.77 -0.07 -1.47
N ALA A 115 12.05 1.02 -0.75
CA ALA A 115 13.33 1.69 -0.81
C ALA A 115 14.47 0.73 -0.41
N ARG A 116 14.29 0.01 0.70
CA ARG A 116 15.29 -0.97 1.16
C ARG A 116 15.46 -2.12 0.18
N ALA A 117 14.39 -2.58 -0.45
CA ALA A 117 14.45 -3.62 -1.47
C ALA A 117 15.24 -3.15 -2.70
N ARG A 118 15.05 -1.90 -3.14
CA ARG A 118 15.84 -1.32 -4.24
C ARG A 118 17.32 -1.27 -3.87
N ASP A 119 17.66 -0.76 -2.68
CA ASP A 119 19.05 -0.72 -2.22
C ASP A 119 19.71 -2.11 -2.22
N ILE A 120 19.00 -3.14 -1.75
CA ILE A 120 19.50 -4.53 -1.73
C ILE A 120 19.74 -5.05 -3.14
N VAL A 121 18.82 -4.75 -4.08
CA VAL A 121 18.97 -5.18 -5.47
C VAL A 121 20.14 -4.47 -6.13
N ASP A 122 20.31 -3.17 -5.90
CA ASP A 122 21.41 -2.39 -6.46
C ASP A 122 22.76 -2.87 -5.90
N GLU A 123 22.87 -3.10 -4.59
CA GLU A 123 24.05 -3.67 -3.95
C GLU A 123 24.38 -5.07 -4.49
N ALA A 124 23.37 -5.93 -4.68
CA ALA A 124 23.54 -7.26 -5.26
C ALA A 124 24.00 -7.21 -6.72
N GLN A 125 23.49 -6.27 -7.51
CA GLN A 125 23.92 -6.07 -8.90
C GLN A 125 25.36 -5.59 -8.98
N GLU A 126 25.77 -4.65 -8.13
CA GLU A 126 27.15 -4.17 -8.06
C GLU A 126 28.09 -5.29 -7.64
N ALA A 127 27.76 -6.05 -6.59
CA ALA A 127 28.53 -7.19 -6.14
C ALA A 127 28.67 -8.27 -7.24
N ALA A 128 27.59 -8.55 -7.97
CA ALA A 128 27.61 -9.49 -9.10
C ALA A 128 28.52 -9.00 -10.23
N ALA A 129 28.49 -7.71 -10.56
CA ALA A 129 29.35 -7.13 -11.59
C ALA A 129 30.83 -7.18 -11.20
N VAL A 130 31.15 -6.94 -9.92
CA VAL A 130 32.52 -7.09 -9.39
C VAL A 130 32.96 -8.55 -9.47
N LEU A 131 32.13 -9.49 -8.99
CA LEU A 131 32.46 -10.91 -9.01
C LEU A 131 32.71 -11.44 -10.43
N GLN A 132 31.92 -10.98 -11.42
CA GLN A 132 32.13 -11.35 -12.82
C GLN A 132 33.48 -10.88 -13.33
N ARG A 133 33.84 -9.61 -13.07
CA ARG A 133 35.15 -9.06 -13.48
C ARG A 133 36.30 -9.82 -12.81
N ASP A 134 36.20 -10.06 -11.51
CA ASP A 134 37.23 -10.80 -10.77
C ASP A 134 37.39 -12.24 -11.29
N ALA A 135 36.27 -12.88 -11.68
CA ALA A 135 36.30 -14.21 -12.27
C ALA A 135 36.94 -14.22 -13.66
N ASP A 136 36.63 -13.23 -14.50
CA ASP A 136 37.23 -13.08 -15.83
C ASP A 136 38.75 -12.83 -15.72
N ASP A 137 39.16 -11.90 -14.86
CA ASP A 137 40.57 -11.59 -14.59
C ASP A 137 41.33 -12.84 -14.07
N TYR A 138 40.69 -13.62 -13.19
CA TYR A 138 41.24 -14.87 -12.70
C TYR A 138 41.40 -15.90 -13.82
N CYS A 139 40.39 -16.06 -14.68
CA CYS A 139 40.44 -16.98 -15.82
C CYS A 139 41.57 -16.60 -16.78
N ASP A 140 41.69 -15.33 -17.15
CA ASP A 140 42.74 -14.82 -18.03
C ASP A 140 44.14 -15.10 -17.47
N ARG A 141 44.33 -14.84 -16.17
CA ARG A 141 45.61 -15.12 -15.50
C ARG A 141 45.96 -16.62 -15.56
N ARG A 142 44.98 -17.49 -15.30
CA ARG A 142 45.19 -18.95 -15.36
C ARG A 142 45.47 -19.44 -16.77
N LEU A 143 44.80 -18.87 -17.77
CA LEU A 143 45.05 -19.20 -19.17
C LEU A 143 46.46 -18.75 -19.61
N ALA A 144 46.91 -17.57 -19.17
CA ALA A 144 48.27 -17.11 -19.43
C ALA A 144 49.33 -18.02 -18.77
N ASP A 145 49.11 -18.44 -17.52
CA ASP A 145 50.00 -19.40 -16.84
C ASP A 145 50.07 -20.73 -17.61
N PHE A 146 48.92 -21.25 -18.09
CA PHE A 146 48.87 -22.46 -18.90
C PHE A 146 49.56 -22.31 -20.26
N GLU A 147 49.44 -21.16 -20.91
CA GLU A 147 50.14 -20.87 -22.17
C GLU A 147 51.66 -20.96 -21.98
N VAL A 148 52.17 -20.36 -20.91
CA VAL A 148 53.61 -20.42 -20.56
C VAL A 148 54.07 -21.86 -20.34
N ASP A 149 53.29 -22.65 -19.62
CA ASP A 149 53.64 -24.05 -19.34
C ASP A 149 53.57 -24.94 -20.58
N LEU A 150 52.56 -24.77 -21.42
CA LEU A 150 52.47 -25.44 -22.73
C LEU A 150 53.64 -25.03 -23.63
N GLY A 151 54.06 -23.77 -23.61
CA GLY A 151 55.25 -23.29 -24.32
C GLY A 151 56.53 -24.03 -23.88
N LYS A 152 56.74 -24.22 -22.57
CA LYS A 152 57.86 -25.00 -22.04
C LYS A 152 57.80 -26.46 -22.48
N LEU A 153 56.62 -27.08 -22.41
CA LEU A 153 56.41 -28.47 -22.83
C LEU A 153 56.67 -28.65 -24.33
N LEU A 154 56.19 -27.72 -25.17
CA LEU A 154 56.47 -27.73 -26.61
C LEU A 154 57.97 -27.61 -26.90
N ALA A 155 58.68 -26.71 -26.19
CA ALA A 155 60.13 -26.58 -26.32
C ALA A 155 60.86 -27.88 -25.92
N GLN A 156 60.43 -28.55 -24.85
CA GLN A 156 60.99 -29.84 -24.44
C GLN A 156 60.74 -30.94 -25.48
N VAL A 157 59.54 -31.01 -26.06
CA VAL A 157 59.22 -31.97 -27.13
C VAL A 157 60.06 -31.71 -28.38
N GLN A 158 60.20 -30.45 -28.79
CA GLN A 158 61.04 -30.06 -29.93
C GLN A 158 62.51 -30.42 -29.70
N ALA A 159 63.05 -30.13 -28.51
CA ALA A 159 64.41 -30.53 -28.15
C ALA A 159 64.59 -32.06 -28.13
N GLY A 160 63.59 -32.80 -27.64
CA GLY A 160 63.58 -34.26 -27.68
C GLY A 160 63.59 -34.81 -29.12
N ARG A 161 62.78 -34.22 -30.01
CA ARG A 161 62.74 -34.56 -31.44
C ARG A 161 64.06 -34.24 -32.14
N ALA A 162 64.67 -33.09 -31.87
CA ALA A 162 65.95 -32.71 -32.44
C ALA A 162 67.06 -33.70 -32.04
N LYS A 163 67.13 -34.09 -30.76
CA LYS A 163 68.08 -35.12 -30.28
C LYS A 163 67.85 -36.49 -30.92
N LEU A 164 66.59 -36.87 -31.17
CA LEU A 164 66.28 -38.12 -31.85
C LEU A 164 66.69 -38.07 -33.34
N ALA A 165 66.44 -36.96 -34.01
CA ALA A 165 66.85 -36.74 -35.40
C ALA A 165 68.38 -36.77 -35.55
N ASP A 166 69.11 -36.14 -34.63
CA ASP A 166 70.58 -36.16 -34.57
C ASP A 166 71.12 -37.59 -34.42
N ARG A 167 70.60 -38.37 -33.46
CA ARG A 167 70.96 -39.79 -33.28
C ARG A 167 70.64 -40.66 -34.51
N LEU A 168 69.57 -40.34 -35.24
CA LEU A 168 69.23 -41.05 -36.47
C LEU A 168 70.19 -40.66 -37.59
N GLY A 169 70.51 -39.37 -37.74
CA GLY A 169 71.46 -38.85 -38.72
C GLY A 169 72.88 -39.40 -38.53
N ASP A 170 73.37 -39.44 -37.29
CA ASP A 170 74.68 -40.01 -36.94
C ASP A 170 74.77 -41.51 -37.31
N ARG A 171 73.67 -42.26 -37.11
CA ARG A 171 73.56 -43.67 -37.49
C ARG A 171 73.56 -43.91 -39.02
N PHE A 172 73.29 -42.88 -39.82
CA PHE A 172 73.40 -42.92 -41.29
C PHE A 172 74.68 -42.25 -41.81
N GLY A 173 75.40 -41.48 -40.97
CA GLY A 173 76.67 -40.84 -41.30
C GLY A 173 77.88 -41.79 -41.27
N ASP A 174 77.82 -42.85 -40.45
CA ASP A 174 78.84 -43.91 -40.39
C ASP A 174 78.83 -44.85 -41.62
N ALA A 175 77.90 -44.67 -42.57
CA ALA A 175 77.76 -45.54 -43.74
C ALA A 175 78.50 -45.05 -45.00
N ASP A 176 79.20 -43.91 -44.96
CA ASP A 176 79.86 -43.32 -46.15
C ASP A 176 81.41 -43.27 -46.08
N GLU A 177 82.04 -43.86 -45.06
CA GLU A 177 83.48 -44.11 -45.10
C GLU A 177 83.76 -45.42 -45.85
N SER A 178 83.85 -45.32 -47.18
CA SER A 178 84.21 -46.44 -48.06
C SER A 178 85.56 -47.06 -47.64
N PRO A 179 85.63 -48.37 -47.34
CA PRO A 179 86.84 -49.00 -46.81
C PRO A 179 87.88 -49.35 -47.90
N PHE A 180 87.71 -48.90 -49.15
CA PHE A 180 88.59 -49.26 -50.25
C PHE A 180 89.61 -48.15 -50.56
N PRO A 181 90.92 -48.38 -50.31
CA PRO A 181 91.94 -47.46 -50.78
C PRO A 181 92.03 -47.50 -52.31
N ALA A 182 92.01 -46.31 -52.93
CA ALA A 182 92.32 -46.12 -54.35
C ALA A 182 93.83 -46.37 -54.59
N THR A 183 94.24 -47.63 -54.69
CA THR A 183 95.59 -48.00 -55.13
C THR A 183 95.53 -49.06 -56.22
N MET A 184 95.54 -48.62 -57.49
CA MET A 184 96.45 -49.11 -58.54
C MET A 184 96.22 -48.29 -59.81
N ARG A 185 96.92 -47.17 -59.89
CA ARG A 185 97.13 -46.38 -61.11
C ARG A 185 98.40 -46.91 -61.79
N GLU A 186 98.25 -47.31 -63.06
CA GLU A 186 99.30 -47.47 -64.09
C GLU A 186 100.39 -48.54 -63.86
N ARG A 187 100.54 -49.51 -64.79
CA ARG A 187 101.37 -49.37 -66.01
C ARG A 187 101.54 -50.71 -66.77
N GLY A 188 101.58 -50.62 -68.10
CA GLY A 188 102.02 -51.69 -69.02
C GLY A 188 100.87 -52.09 -69.97
N GLY A 189 100.79 -51.64 -71.23
CA GLY A 189 101.86 -51.40 -72.17
C GLY A 189 102.03 -52.63 -73.07
N GLU A 190 101.52 -52.51 -74.30
CA GLU A 190 102.12 -53.08 -75.52
C GLU A 190 102.05 -54.62 -75.74
N ARG A 191 101.25 -55.06 -76.72
CA ARG A 191 101.72 -55.63 -78.03
C ARG A 191 100.72 -56.59 -78.70
N ALA A 192 100.58 -56.37 -80.02
CA ALA A 192 100.46 -57.39 -81.09
C ALA A 192 99.20 -58.29 -81.11
N ALA A 193 98.62 -58.69 -82.24
CA ALA A 193 98.83 -58.41 -83.66
C ALA A 193 97.70 -59.06 -84.47
N ARG A 194 97.58 -58.59 -85.72
CA ARG A 194 96.90 -59.16 -86.91
C ARG A 194 95.40 -58.92 -87.06
#